data_AF-A0A815SUZ9-F1
#
_entry.id   AF-A0A815SUZ9-F1
#
_cell.length_a   1.000
_cell.length_b   1.000
_cell.length_c   1.000
_cell.angle_alpha   90.00
_cell.angle_beta   90.00
_cell.angle_gamma   90.00
#
_symmetry.space_group_name_H-M   'P 1'
#
loop_
_entity.id
_entity.type
_entity.pdbx_description
1 polymer ?
#
loop_
_entity_poly.entity_id
_entity_poly.type
_entity_poly.pdbx_seq_one_letter_code
_entity_poly.pdbx_strand_id
1 'polypeptide(L)'
;MPDAKKDIERNKKQVMEKRQKGELITTEEPPSSSHGAFWEHSWRIKNFKNEYQSFVKCKLCHEILSYSMVNGTSTISNHVKNCLNKFSKPNNNKTLDDFVSKAAQVNVLAEDKRLITVACAKFCSFDLRPCSIVKGVGSSTLCQSLINLGYQHGQAKLGAPSVNLLLPEPTNVSRTVSQIAQEYRENLKNMLKNDLQSVKLIGNRHPYMLRTSLFNQSKTGENTRKKFFPLLSSYDIDPNHFHVVYISDNGSNLVYGLQGELHLRYICLCLNLALHNGVDMCPNEIDRKVVVSFVKFLSLFKVASEQLSADTTLTLHLVVPWFTKLKASCEPTDDEPILLIQFKNAVSKMLDEKIYLTSLH
;
A
#
# COMPACT_ATOMS: atom_id res chain seq x y z
N MET A 1 -4.98 -24.19 36.32
CA MET A 1 -5.11 -22.87 35.63
C MET A 1 -6.46 -22.62 34.93
N PRO A 2 -7.27 -23.61 34.52
CA PRO A 2 -8.63 -23.36 34.01
C PRO A 2 -9.62 -22.81 35.06
N ASP A 3 -9.48 -23.23 36.32
CA ASP A 3 -10.45 -22.88 37.38
C ASP A 3 -10.37 -21.43 37.85
N ALA A 4 -9.16 -20.87 37.96
CA ALA A 4 -8.96 -19.48 38.39
C ALA A 4 -9.60 -18.43 37.45
N LYS A 5 -9.66 -18.71 36.13
CA LYS A 5 -10.35 -17.81 35.17
C LYS A 5 -11.86 -17.89 35.30
N LYS A 6 -12.41 -19.08 35.56
CA LYS A 6 -13.86 -19.26 35.79
C LYS A 6 -14.31 -18.56 37.07
N ASP A 7 -13.47 -18.57 38.11
CA ASP A 7 -13.77 -17.89 39.37
C ASP A 7 -13.79 -16.36 39.24
N ILE A 8 -12.87 -15.78 38.45
CA ILE A 8 -12.85 -14.33 38.18
C ILE A 8 -14.11 -13.90 37.42
N GLU A 9 -14.54 -14.65 36.40
CA GLU A 9 -15.76 -14.35 35.63
C GLU A 9 -17.03 -14.51 36.49
N ARG A 10 -17.09 -15.53 37.34
CA ARG A 10 -18.18 -15.70 38.31
C ARG A 10 -18.27 -14.51 39.27
N ASN A 11 -17.13 -14.06 39.79
CA ASN A 11 -17.05 -12.91 40.69
C ASN A 11 -17.39 -11.59 39.99
N LYS A 12 -16.96 -11.41 38.73
CA LYS A 12 -17.33 -10.25 37.89
C LYS A 12 -18.84 -10.15 37.70
N LYS A 13 -19.51 -11.28 37.45
CA LYS A 13 -20.97 -11.34 37.31
C LYS A 13 -21.69 -10.97 38.60
N GLN A 14 -21.24 -11.48 39.74
CA GLN A 14 -21.79 -11.12 41.05
C GLN A 14 -21.63 -9.62 41.38
N VAL A 15 -20.48 -9.02 41.05
CA VAL A 15 -20.26 -7.58 41.26
C VAL A 15 -21.18 -6.74 40.36
N MET A 16 -21.45 -7.18 39.12
CA MET A 16 -22.43 -6.52 38.26
C MET A 16 -23.85 -6.59 38.83
N GLU A 17 -24.28 -7.76 39.28
CA GLU A 17 -25.61 -7.97 39.87
C GLU A 17 -25.79 -7.14 41.15
N LYS A 18 -24.80 -7.13 42.05
CA LYS A 18 -24.82 -6.31 43.27
C LYS A 18 -24.87 -4.81 42.97
N ARG A 19 -24.19 -4.36 41.91
CA ARG A 19 -24.27 -2.96 41.47
C ARG A 19 -25.63 -2.61 40.88
N GLN A 20 -26.25 -3.49 40.12
CA GLN A 20 -27.61 -3.28 39.59
C GLN A 20 -28.67 -3.20 40.70
N LYS A 21 -28.47 -3.96 41.79
CA LYS A 21 -29.29 -3.90 43.00
C LYS A 21 -29.00 -2.69 43.89
N GLY A 22 -28.01 -1.86 43.54
CA GLY A 22 -27.61 -0.68 44.31
C GLY A 22 -26.75 -0.97 45.54
N GLU A 23 -26.28 -2.20 45.74
CA GLU A 23 -25.48 -2.62 46.92
C GLU A 23 -24.01 -2.15 46.87
N LEU A 24 -23.55 -1.69 45.69
CA LEU A 24 -22.19 -1.23 45.43
C LEU A 24 -22.20 0.14 44.75
N ILE A 25 -21.29 1.01 45.17
CA ILE A 25 -21.12 2.37 44.63
C ILE A 25 -19.78 2.52 43.91
N THR A 26 -19.73 3.40 42.92
CA THR A 26 -18.52 3.75 42.18
C THR A 26 -17.94 5.07 42.68
N THR A 27 -16.62 5.13 42.87
CA THR A 27 -15.90 6.35 43.26
C THR A 27 -14.79 6.68 42.27
N GLU A 28 -14.47 7.97 42.15
CA GLU A 28 -13.41 8.51 41.29
C GLU A 28 -12.02 8.50 41.93
N GLU A 29 -11.96 8.23 43.24
CA GLU A 29 -10.71 8.23 44.00
C GLU A 29 -9.79 7.09 43.53
N PRO A 30 -8.59 7.40 42.97
CA PRO A 30 -7.61 6.38 42.66
C PRO A 30 -7.03 5.75 43.94
N PRO A 31 -6.38 4.57 43.86
CA PRO A 31 -5.61 4.04 44.97
C PRO A 31 -4.49 5.03 45.35
N SER A 32 -4.28 5.26 46.65
CA SER A 32 -3.29 6.21 47.18
C SER A 32 -1.86 5.97 46.71
N SER A 33 -1.53 4.76 46.26
CA SER A 33 -0.21 4.34 45.76
C SER A 33 -0.08 4.29 44.23
N SER A 34 -1.08 4.78 43.47
CA SER A 34 -1.10 4.63 42.01
C SER A 34 -1.06 5.96 41.26
N HIS A 35 -0.09 6.12 40.36
CA HIS A 35 0.13 7.32 39.54
C HIS A 35 -0.27 7.15 38.05
N GLY A 36 -1.04 6.10 37.72
CA GLY A 36 -1.38 5.80 36.33
C GLY A 36 -2.48 6.69 35.76
N ALA A 37 -2.23 7.35 34.62
CA ALA A 37 -3.21 8.19 33.90
C ALA A 37 -4.51 7.44 33.50
N PHE A 38 -4.49 6.10 33.44
CA PHE A 38 -5.69 5.29 33.17
C PHE A 38 -6.76 5.39 34.27
N TRP A 39 -6.42 5.90 35.48
CA TRP A 39 -7.40 6.14 36.55
C TRP A 39 -8.36 7.29 36.25
N GLU A 40 -7.97 8.26 35.41
CA GLU A 40 -8.87 9.32 34.93
C GLU A 40 -10.11 8.72 34.22
N HIS A 41 -9.93 7.54 33.63
CA HIS A 41 -10.92 6.84 32.83
C HIS A 41 -11.49 5.59 33.53
N SER A 42 -11.26 5.42 34.84
CA SER A 42 -11.72 4.26 35.62
C SER A 42 -12.31 4.66 36.97
N TRP A 43 -13.41 4.03 37.38
CA TRP A 43 -14.01 4.15 38.71
C TRP A 43 -13.69 2.93 39.58
N ARG A 44 -13.36 3.14 40.85
CA ARG A 44 -13.26 2.05 41.82
C ARG A 44 -14.64 1.68 42.35
N ILE A 45 -14.83 0.41 42.68
CA ILE A 45 -16.09 -0.10 43.23
C ILE A 45 -15.89 -0.36 44.73
N LYS A 46 -16.76 0.21 45.57
CA LYS A 46 -16.79 -0.03 47.02
C LYS A 46 -18.19 -0.36 47.50
N ASN A 47 -18.30 -1.07 48.62
CA ASN A 47 -19.57 -1.29 49.29
C ASN A 47 -19.94 -0.10 50.20
N PHE A 48 -21.14 -0.15 50.79
CA PHE A 48 -21.59 0.87 51.75
C PHE A 48 -20.77 0.93 53.05
N LYS A 49 -19.94 -0.06 53.33
CA LYS A 49 -18.98 -0.08 54.45
C LYS A 49 -17.62 0.52 54.08
N ASN A 50 -17.51 1.17 52.90
CA ASN A 50 -16.27 1.71 52.33
C ASN A 50 -15.17 0.69 52.02
N GLU A 51 -15.50 -0.60 51.92
CA GLU A 51 -14.55 -1.64 51.52
C GLU A 51 -14.48 -1.75 50.00
N TYR A 52 -13.26 -1.64 49.47
CA TYR A 52 -13.01 -1.70 48.04
C TYR A 52 -13.05 -3.14 47.51
N GLN A 53 -13.75 -3.32 46.40
CA GLN A 53 -13.79 -4.58 45.66
C GLN A 53 -12.56 -4.70 44.76
N SER A 54 -12.17 -5.95 44.45
CA SER A 54 -11.09 -6.26 43.51
C SER A 54 -11.48 -6.04 42.03
N PHE A 55 -12.29 -5.03 41.77
CA PHE A 55 -12.82 -4.69 40.45
C PHE A 55 -12.95 -3.17 40.29
N VAL A 56 -12.77 -2.71 39.06
CA VAL A 56 -12.94 -1.32 38.64
C VAL A 56 -13.90 -1.26 37.46
N LYS A 57 -14.52 -0.11 37.22
CA LYS A 57 -15.42 0.11 36.09
C LYS A 57 -14.85 1.15 35.14
N CYS A 58 -14.81 0.86 33.86
CA CYS A 58 -14.40 1.84 32.85
C CYS A 58 -15.42 2.98 32.74
N LYS A 59 -14.96 4.24 32.69
CA LYS A 59 -15.85 5.41 32.49
C LYS A 59 -16.40 5.48 31.06
N LEU A 60 -15.67 4.95 30.08
CA LEU A 60 -15.98 5.05 28.65
C LEU A 60 -17.00 3.99 28.19
N CYS A 61 -16.70 2.71 28.37
CA CYS A 61 -17.56 1.61 27.93
C CYS A 61 -18.39 0.96 29.05
N HIS A 62 -18.20 1.41 30.30
CA HIS A 62 -18.87 0.86 31.47
C HIS A 62 -18.58 -0.61 31.82
N GLU A 63 -17.57 -1.23 31.19
CA GLU A 63 -17.14 -2.59 31.50
C GLU A 63 -16.47 -2.69 32.88
N ILE A 64 -16.74 -3.78 33.61
CA ILE A 64 -16.08 -4.12 34.87
C ILE A 64 -14.80 -4.93 34.60
N LEU A 65 -13.68 -4.49 35.17
CA LEU A 65 -12.35 -5.06 34.99
C LEU A 65 -11.82 -5.54 36.35
N SER A 66 -11.17 -6.70 36.38
CA SER A 66 -10.51 -7.19 37.59
C SER A 66 -9.32 -6.32 37.95
N TYR A 67 -9.18 -6.01 39.24
CA TYR A 67 -8.08 -5.23 39.79
C TYR A 67 -7.68 -5.78 41.17
N SER A 68 -6.43 -6.18 41.33
CA SER A 68 -5.86 -6.47 42.66
C SER A 68 -4.51 -5.77 42.80
N MET A 69 -4.16 -5.37 44.01
CA MET A 69 -2.84 -4.76 44.26
C MET A 69 -1.70 -5.75 43.96
N VAL A 70 -1.97 -7.06 43.98
CA VAL A 70 -1.00 -8.13 43.74
C VAL A 70 -0.73 -8.36 42.25
N ASN A 71 -1.77 -8.26 41.40
CA ASN A 71 -1.65 -8.58 39.96
C ASN A 71 -1.41 -7.35 39.07
N GLY A 72 -1.33 -6.16 39.67
CA GLY A 72 -1.01 -4.91 38.99
C GLY A 72 -2.16 -4.31 38.17
N THR A 73 -1.82 -3.30 37.37
CA THR A 73 -2.77 -2.43 36.64
C THR A 73 -2.81 -2.68 35.13
N SER A 74 -2.15 -3.75 34.66
CA SER A 74 -1.98 -4.07 33.23
C SER A 74 -3.32 -4.29 32.50
N THR A 75 -4.28 -4.98 33.12
CA THR A 75 -5.62 -5.19 32.56
C THR A 75 -6.37 -3.87 32.33
N ILE A 76 -6.24 -2.93 33.27
CA ILE A 76 -6.91 -1.62 33.20
C ILE A 76 -6.24 -0.75 32.14
N SER A 77 -4.90 -0.66 32.16
CA SER A 77 -4.12 0.12 31.21
C SER A 77 -4.35 -0.34 29.76
N ASN A 78 -4.29 -1.64 29.50
CA ASN A 78 -4.55 -2.21 28.18
C ASN A 78 -5.99 -1.98 27.73
N HIS A 79 -6.96 -2.12 28.63
CA HIS A 79 -8.36 -1.83 28.31
C HIS A 79 -8.54 -0.35 27.96
N VAL A 80 -8.12 0.59 28.82
CA VAL A 80 -8.33 2.04 28.63
C VAL A 80 -7.71 2.52 27.33
N LYS A 81 -6.47 2.09 27.01
CA LYS A 81 -5.81 2.41 25.74
C LYS A 81 -6.63 1.96 24.52
N ASN A 82 -7.16 0.73 24.55
CA ASN A 82 -7.97 0.20 23.45
C ASN A 82 -9.38 0.79 23.41
N CYS A 83 -9.93 1.14 24.57
CA CYS A 83 -11.25 1.74 24.72
C CYS A 83 -11.24 3.17 24.16
N LEU A 84 -10.24 3.99 24.54
CA LEU A 84 -10.02 5.31 23.94
C LEU A 84 -9.89 5.22 22.41
N ASN A 85 -9.09 4.28 21.89
CA ASN A 85 -8.98 4.08 20.44
C ASN A 85 -10.30 3.69 19.74
N LYS A 86 -11.27 3.10 20.45
CA LYS A 86 -12.61 2.81 19.90
C LYS A 86 -13.51 4.03 19.89
N PHE A 87 -13.39 4.91 20.89
CA PHE A 87 -14.24 6.11 21.04
C PHE A 87 -13.65 7.38 20.37
N SER A 88 -12.33 7.43 20.14
CA SER A 88 -11.64 8.54 19.46
C SER A 88 -11.68 8.45 17.93
N LYS A 89 -12.19 7.35 17.37
CA LYS A 89 -12.48 7.27 15.93
C LYS A 89 -13.86 7.84 15.68
N PRO A 90 -14.04 8.80 14.74
CA PRO A 90 -15.36 9.27 14.37
C PRO A 90 -16.21 8.07 13.93
N ASN A 91 -17.44 8.02 14.44
CA ASN A 91 -18.44 6.96 14.24
C ASN A 91 -18.27 6.21 12.90
N ASN A 92 -17.77 4.97 12.97
CA ASN A 92 -18.14 3.94 12.00
C ASN A 92 -19.59 3.52 12.27
N ASN A 93 -20.53 4.47 12.18
CA ASN A 93 -21.94 4.13 12.09
C ASN A 93 -22.08 3.34 10.79
N LYS A 94 -22.22 2.02 10.93
CA LYS A 94 -22.59 1.13 9.83
C LYS A 94 -23.79 1.75 9.16
N THR A 95 -23.64 2.07 7.88
CA THR A 95 -24.71 2.65 7.09
C THR A 95 -25.87 1.67 6.99
N LEU A 96 -27.08 2.15 6.69
CA LEU A 96 -28.20 1.24 6.39
C LEU A 96 -27.82 0.25 5.27
N ASP A 97 -27.01 0.71 4.31
CA ASP A 97 -26.39 -0.09 3.27
C ASP A 97 -25.51 -1.23 3.83
N ASP A 98 -24.72 -0.99 4.88
CA ASP A 98 -23.93 -2.05 5.53
C ASP A 98 -24.82 -3.13 6.18
N PHE A 99 -26.00 -2.76 6.67
CA PHE A 99 -26.96 -3.69 7.28
C PHE A 99 -27.69 -4.53 6.22
N VAL A 100 -28.12 -3.90 5.13
CA VAL A 100 -28.76 -4.57 3.98
C VAL A 100 -27.75 -5.46 3.25
N SER A 101 -26.52 -4.98 3.07
CA SER A 101 -25.44 -5.74 2.42
C SER A 101 -25.03 -6.98 3.22
N LYS A 102 -25.04 -6.92 4.56
CA LYS A 102 -24.78 -8.09 5.40
C LYS A 102 -25.92 -9.09 5.43
N ALA A 103 -27.17 -8.62 5.37
CA ALA A 103 -28.33 -9.50 5.30
C ALA A 103 -28.41 -10.23 3.94
N ALA A 104 -27.87 -9.65 2.87
CA ALA A 104 -27.80 -10.25 1.53
C ALA A 104 -26.58 -11.16 1.30
N GLN A 105 -25.58 -11.16 2.19
CA GLN A 105 -24.40 -12.01 2.05
C GLN A 105 -24.71 -13.44 2.50
N VAL A 106 -24.69 -14.38 1.55
CA VAL A 106 -24.77 -15.82 1.84
C VAL A 106 -23.57 -16.20 2.72
N ASN A 107 -23.85 -16.67 3.93
CA ASN A 107 -22.82 -17.21 4.81
C ASN A 107 -22.34 -18.56 4.26
N VAL A 108 -21.18 -18.56 3.60
CA VAL A 108 -20.50 -19.78 3.17
C VAL A 108 -20.01 -20.55 4.39
N LEU A 109 -20.36 -21.83 4.49
CA LEU A 109 -20.00 -22.71 5.61
C LEU A 109 -18.47 -22.84 5.73
N ALA A 110 -17.98 -23.10 6.94
CA ALA A 110 -16.54 -23.22 7.19
C ALA A 110 -15.91 -24.38 6.42
N GLU A 111 -16.64 -25.49 6.26
CA GLU A 111 -16.16 -26.64 5.49
C GLU A 111 -16.03 -26.32 4.00
N ASP A 112 -16.99 -25.60 3.41
CA ASP A 112 -16.90 -25.15 2.01
C ASP A 112 -15.70 -24.23 1.79
N LYS A 113 -15.42 -23.33 2.74
CA LYS A 113 -14.21 -22.48 2.69
C LYS A 113 -12.93 -23.31 2.73
N ARG A 114 -12.91 -24.40 3.52
CA ARG A 114 -11.77 -25.31 3.60
C ARG A 114 -11.58 -26.04 2.26
N LEU A 115 -12.65 -26.52 1.63
CA LEU A 115 -12.60 -27.17 0.32
C LEU A 115 -12.01 -26.23 -0.75
N ILE A 116 -12.49 -24.99 -0.82
CA ILE A 116 -11.95 -23.99 -1.75
C ILE A 116 -10.47 -23.70 -1.46
N THR A 117 -10.09 -23.59 -0.17
CA THR A 117 -8.69 -23.37 0.21
C THR A 117 -7.77 -24.50 -0.28
N VAL A 118 -8.19 -25.76 -0.11
CA VAL A 118 -7.44 -26.93 -0.60
C VAL A 118 -7.37 -26.95 -2.13
N ALA A 119 -8.46 -26.61 -2.82
CA ALA A 119 -8.48 -26.51 -4.28
C ALA A 119 -7.51 -25.43 -4.79
N CYS A 120 -7.51 -24.23 -4.19
CA CYS A 120 -6.56 -23.17 -4.49
C CYS A 120 -5.11 -23.58 -4.23
N ALA A 121 -4.85 -24.30 -3.13
CA ALA A 121 -3.51 -24.81 -2.82
C ALA A 121 -3.03 -25.80 -3.90
N LYS A 122 -3.89 -26.75 -4.30
CA LYS A 122 -3.60 -27.70 -5.38
C LYS A 122 -3.33 -26.99 -6.71
N PHE A 123 -4.17 -26.02 -7.07
CA PHE A 123 -3.97 -25.19 -8.27
C PHE A 123 -2.59 -24.50 -8.25
N CYS A 124 -2.23 -23.88 -7.13
CA CYS A 124 -0.92 -23.21 -7.02
C CYS A 124 0.25 -24.21 -7.08
N SER A 125 0.15 -25.35 -6.41
CA SER A 125 1.23 -26.33 -6.35
C SER A 125 1.41 -27.14 -7.63
N PHE A 126 0.32 -27.53 -8.29
CA PHE A 126 0.37 -28.39 -9.47
C PHE A 126 0.71 -27.60 -10.73
N ASP A 127 0.21 -26.36 -10.83
CA ASP A 127 0.46 -25.50 -12.00
C ASP A 127 1.60 -24.51 -11.78
N LEU A 128 2.35 -24.67 -10.67
CA LEU A 128 3.47 -23.81 -10.26
C LEU A 128 3.13 -22.31 -10.31
N ARG A 129 1.93 -21.96 -9.82
CA ARG A 129 1.44 -20.58 -9.78
C ARG A 129 1.75 -19.94 -8.42
N PRO A 130 2.06 -18.63 -8.38
CA PRO A 130 2.26 -17.94 -7.12
C PRO A 130 0.94 -17.89 -6.34
N CYS A 131 0.97 -18.09 -5.02
CA CYS A 131 -0.24 -18.05 -4.18
C CYS A 131 -1.00 -16.73 -4.27
N SER A 132 -0.36 -15.63 -4.68
CA SER A 132 -1.00 -14.35 -4.92
C SER A 132 -2.01 -14.36 -6.08
N ILE A 133 -1.94 -15.34 -6.99
CA ILE A 133 -2.83 -15.44 -8.16
C ILE A 133 -4.31 -15.49 -7.77
N VAL A 134 -4.63 -16.13 -6.64
CA VAL A 134 -6.01 -16.30 -6.14
C VAL A 134 -6.66 -14.97 -5.73
N LYS A 135 -5.85 -13.95 -5.46
CA LYS A 135 -6.31 -12.59 -5.13
C LYS A 135 -6.39 -11.69 -6.37
N GLY A 136 -5.95 -12.16 -7.54
CA GLY A 136 -5.98 -11.38 -8.77
C GLY A 136 -7.40 -11.14 -9.24
N VAL A 137 -7.67 -9.92 -9.73
CA VAL A 137 -8.99 -9.53 -10.26
C VAL A 137 -9.45 -10.50 -11.36
N GLY A 138 -8.56 -10.85 -12.30
CA GLY A 138 -8.88 -11.82 -13.36
C GLY A 138 -9.23 -13.22 -12.84
N SER A 139 -8.56 -13.69 -11.78
CA SER A 139 -8.91 -14.98 -11.15
C SER A 139 -10.27 -14.91 -10.46
N SER A 140 -10.59 -13.80 -9.81
CA SER A 140 -11.88 -13.58 -9.16
C SER A 140 -13.01 -13.50 -10.19
N THR A 141 -12.80 -12.77 -11.30
CA THR A 141 -13.75 -12.71 -12.42
C THR A 141 -14.01 -14.08 -13.03
N LEU A 142 -12.96 -14.90 -13.24
CA LEU A 142 -13.11 -16.27 -13.72
C LEU A 142 -13.95 -17.12 -12.76
N CYS A 143 -13.60 -17.12 -11.47
CA CYS A 143 -14.34 -17.88 -10.46
C CYS A 143 -15.81 -17.45 -10.39
N GLN A 144 -16.09 -16.15 -10.44
CA GLN A 144 -17.46 -15.63 -10.43
C GLN A 144 -18.24 -16.09 -11.68
N SER A 145 -17.62 -16.06 -12.86
CA SER A 145 -18.24 -16.58 -14.09
C SER A 145 -18.59 -18.07 -13.98
N LEU A 146 -17.69 -18.88 -13.42
CA LEU A 146 -17.93 -20.31 -13.20
C LEU A 146 -19.09 -20.55 -12.21
N ILE A 147 -19.16 -19.78 -11.12
CA ILE A 147 -20.26 -19.85 -10.15
C ILE A 147 -21.58 -19.47 -10.80
N ASN A 148 -21.61 -18.38 -11.58
CA ASN A 148 -22.82 -17.92 -12.27
C ASN A 148 -23.33 -18.98 -13.26
N LEU A 149 -22.43 -19.59 -14.04
CA LEU A 149 -22.76 -20.69 -14.95
C LEU A 149 -23.27 -21.92 -14.20
N GLY A 150 -22.63 -22.27 -13.09
CA GLY A 150 -23.07 -23.36 -12.21
C GLY A 150 -24.47 -23.13 -11.66
N TYR A 151 -24.79 -21.91 -11.23
CA TYR A 151 -26.12 -21.53 -10.76
C TYR A 151 -27.17 -21.62 -11.88
N GLN A 152 -26.89 -21.05 -13.05
CA GLN A 152 -27.81 -21.04 -14.20
C GLN A 152 -28.11 -22.45 -14.72
N HIS A 153 -27.09 -23.30 -14.86
CA HIS A 153 -27.25 -24.63 -15.45
C HIS A 153 -27.58 -25.72 -14.43
N GLY A 154 -27.14 -25.58 -13.18
CA GLY A 154 -27.44 -26.53 -12.10
C GLY A 154 -28.91 -26.54 -11.69
N GLN A 155 -29.65 -25.43 -11.87
CA GLN A 155 -31.11 -25.41 -11.71
C GLN A 155 -31.87 -25.99 -12.91
N ALA A 156 -31.33 -25.86 -14.13
CA ALA A 156 -32.05 -26.16 -15.37
C ALA A 156 -31.76 -27.56 -15.95
N LYS A 157 -30.61 -28.17 -15.63
CA LYS A 157 -30.20 -29.48 -16.11
C LYS A 157 -29.67 -30.29 -14.93
N LEU A 158 -30.27 -31.45 -14.64
CA LEU A 158 -29.89 -32.39 -13.55
C LEU A 158 -28.47 -33.00 -13.69
N GLY A 159 -27.59 -32.44 -14.54
CA GLY A 159 -26.23 -32.90 -14.78
C GLY A 159 -25.22 -31.77 -14.61
N ALA A 160 -24.20 -32.00 -13.79
CA ALA A 160 -23.09 -31.08 -13.63
C ALA A 160 -22.34 -30.89 -14.96
N PRO A 161 -22.10 -29.65 -15.43
CA PRO A 161 -21.30 -29.43 -16.63
C PRO A 161 -19.87 -29.94 -16.42
N SER A 162 -19.36 -30.72 -17.38
CA SER A 162 -17.97 -31.17 -17.35
C SER A 162 -17.01 -30.01 -17.56
N VAL A 163 -16.03 -29.85 -16.68
CA VAL A 163 -15.00 -28.79 -16.75
C VAL A 163 -14.26 -28.84 -18.10
N ASN A 164 -14.01 -30.04 -18.63
CA ASN A 164 -13.33 -30.23 -19.91
C ASN A 164 -14.13 -29.72 -21.12
N LEU A 165 -15.46 -29.61 -20.99
CA LEU A 165 -16.31 -29.02 -22.03
C LEU A 165 -16.49 -27.51 -21.84
N LEU A 166 -16.26 -27.01 -20.63
CA LEU A 166 -16.47 -25.61 -20.28
C LEU A 166 -15.23 -24.75 -20.54
N LEU A 167 -14.04 -25.27 -20.21
CA LEU A 167 -12.80 -24.50 -20.35
C LEU A 167 -12.38 -24.46 -21.83
N PRO A 168 -12.08 -23.26 -22.37
CA PRO A 168 -11.64 -23.14 -23.75
C PRO A 168 -10.20 -23.65 -23.93
N GLU A 169 -9.91 -24.15 -25.11
CA GLU A 169 -8.54 -24.46 -25.53
C GLU A 169 -7.61 -23.22 -25.46
N PRO A 170 -6.32 -23.37 -25.13
CA PRO A 170 -5.38 -22.25 -25.02
C PRO A 170 -5.31 -21.36 -26.26
N THR A 171 -5.47 -21.96 -27.45
CA THR A 171 -5.49 -21.22 -28.73
C THR A 171 -6.69 -20.29 -28.84
N ASN A 172 -7.85 -20.67 -28.31
CA ASN A 172 -9.04 -19.81 -28.28
C ASN A 172 -8.83 -18.65 -27.31
N VAL A 173 -8.27 -18.92 -26.12
CA VAL A 173 -7.93 -17.85 -25.15
C VAL A 173 -6.97 -16.84 -25.78
N SER A 174 -5.93 -17.31 -26.48
CA SER A 174 -4.95 -16.44 -27.15
C SER A 174 -5.58 -15.53 -28.21
N ARG A 175 -6.49 -16.08 -29.03
CA ARG A 175 -7.24 -15.30 -30.03
C ARG A 175 -8.14 -14.27 -29.36
N THR A 176 -8.89 -14.66 -28.33
CA THR A 176 -9.77 -13.75 -27.58
C THR A 176 -8.97 -12.61 -26.93
N VAL A 177 -7.82 -12.90 -26.31
CA VAL A 177 -6.92 -11.87 -25.76
C VAL A 177 -6.48 -10.88 -26.84
N SER A 178 -6.17 -11.37 -28.04
CA SER A 178 -5.77 -10.51 -29.16
C SER A 178 -6.91 -9.60 -29.63
N GLN A 179 -8.13 -10.12 -29.70
CA GLN A 179 -9.34 -9.37 -30.06
C GLN A 179 -9.64 -8.29 -29.01
N ILE A 180 -9.67 -8.67 -27.73
CA ILE A 180 -9.86 -7.73 -26.62
C ILE A 180 -8.78 -6.63 -26.68
N ALA A 181 -7.51 -7.01 -26.82
CA ALA A 181 -6.43 -6.04 -26.92
C ALA A 181 -6.59 -5.07 -28.10
N GLN A 182 -7.14 -5.52 -29.23
CA GLN A 182 -7.42 -4.65 -30.37
C GLN A 182 -8.55 -3.65 -30.08
N GLU A 183 -9.63 -4.09 -29.44
CA GLU A 183 -10.72 -3.21 -29.00
C GLU A 183 -10.21 -2.12 -28.04
N TYR A 184 -9.42 -2.50 -27.03
CA TYR A 184 -8.81 -1.55 -26.11
C TYR A 184 -7.85 -0.58 -26.81
N ARG A 185 -7.09 -1.03 -27.83
CA ARG A 185 -6.20 -0.14 -28.60
C ARG A 185 -6.98 0.91 -29.38
N GLU A 186 -8.08 0.54 -30.03
CA GLU A 186 -8.90 1.50 -30.78
C GLU A 186 -9.55 2.53 -29.85
N ASN A 187 -10.04 2.10 -28.67
CA ASN A 187 -10.53 3.01 -27.65
C ASN A 187 -9.42 3.96 -27.16
N LEU A 188 -8.22 3.43 -26.91
CA LEU A 188 -7.08 4.22 -26.45
C LEU A 188 -6.61 5.25 -27.49
N LYS A 189 -6.60 4.90 -28.79
CA LYS A 189 -6.29 5.86 -29.87
C LYS A 189 -7.18 7.09 -29.81
N ASN A 190 -8.49 6.88 -29.66
CA ASN A 190 -9.45 7.98 -29.58
C ASN A 190 -9.22 8.86 -28.34
N MET A 191 -8.92 8.24 -27.19
CA MET A 191 -8.58 8.97 -25.96
C MET A 191 -7.31 9.81 -26.14
N LEU A 192 -6.23 9.22 -26.66
CA LEU A 192 -4.95 9.91 -26.84
C LEU A 192 -5.04 11.08 -27.84
N LYS A 193 -5.82 10.93 -28.93
CA LYS A 193 -6.09 12.04 -29.86
C LYS A 193 -6.78 13.21 -29.17
N ASN A 194 -7.80 12.93 -28.36
CA ASN A 194 -8.51 13.97 -27.61
C ASN A 194 -7.60 14.66 -26.59
N ASP A 195 -6.73 13.91 -25.92
CA ASP A 195 -5.75 14.44 -24.96
C ASP A 195 -4.71 15.33 -25.65
N LEU A 196 -4.27 15.01 -26.87
CA LEU A 196 -3.31 15.82 -27.63
C LEU A 196 -3.94 17.09 -28.22
N GLN A 197 -5.22 17.05 -28.60
CA GLN A 197 -5.92 18.19 -29.20
C GLN A 197 -6.45 19.18 -28.16
N SER A 198 -6.93 18.68 -27.03
CA SER A 198 -7.30 19.55 -25.93
C SER A 198 -6.02 19.90 -25.19
N VAL A 199 -5.55 21.16 -25.30
CA VAL A 199 -4.53 21.76 -24.40
C VAL A 199 -5.12 21.90 -22.99
N LYS A 200 -5.65 20.81 -22.51
CA LYS A 200 -6.21 20.63 -21.22
C LYS A 200 -4.95 20.16 -20.50
N LEU A 201 -4.54 20.90 -19.47
CA LEU A 201 -3.55 20.45 -18.51
C LEU A 201 -4.14 19.21 -17.82
N ILE A 202 -4.31 18.12 -18.57
CA ILE A 202 -4.92 16.90 -18.08
C ILE A 202 -3.78 16.25 -17.32
N GLY A 203 -3.82 16.43 -16.00
CA GLY A 203 -3.36 15.39 -15.10
C GLY A 203 -4.23 14.15 -15.35
N ASN A 204 -4.05 13.50 -16.50
CA ASN A 204 -4.71 12.25 -16.79
C ASN A 204 -4.00 11.25 -15.89
N ARG A 205 -4.72 10.86 -14.83
CA ARG A 205 -4.21 10.18 -13.63
C ARG A 205 -3.69 8.76 -13.89
N HIS A 206 -3.56 8.33 -15.15
CA HIS A 206 -3.33 6.94 -15.51
C HIS A 206 -2.29 6.84 -16.63
N PRO A 207 -1.09 6.30 -16.35
CA PRO A 207 -0.14 5.97 -17.39
C PRO A 207 -0.68 4.83 -18.25
N TYR A 208 -0.58 4.98 -19.56
CA TYR A 208 -0.95 3.94 -20.51
C TYR A 208 0.30 3.20 -20.97
N MET A 209 0.37 1.90 -20.70
CA MET A 209 1.40 1.06 -21.29
C MET A 209 1.05 0.76 -22.75
N LEU A 210 1.71 1.44 -23.69
CA LEU A 210 1.47 1.23 -25.13
C LEU A 210 2.02 -0.11 -25.61
N ARG A 211 3.26 -0.43 -25.23
CA ARG A 211 3.92 -1.68 -25.67
C ARG A 211 5.14 -2.02 -24.82
N THR A 212 5.31 -3.32 -24.55
CA THR A 212 6.61 -3.90 -24.20
C THR A 212 7.22 -4.53 -25.44
N SER A 213 8.48 -4.20 -25.73
CA SER A 213 9.16 -4.67 -26.95
C SER A 213 10.50 -5.27 -26.62
N LEU A 214 10.76 -6.47 -27.16
CA LEU A 214 12.09 -7.05 -27.16
C LEU A 214 12.97 -6.32 -28.18
N PHE A 215 14.23 -6.07 -27.82
CA PHE A 215 15.19 -5.39 -28.66
C PHE A 215 16.20 -6.40 -29.23
N ASN A 216 15.86 -6.98 -30.39
CA ASN A 216 16.64 -8.06 -31.02
C ASN A 216 17.81 -7.54 -31.89
N GLN A 217 18.02 -6.23 -31.93
CA GLN A 217 19.07 -5.57 -32.72
C GLN A 217 20.00 -4.76 -31.79
N SER A 218 21.08 -4.22 -32.33
CA SER A 218 21.93 -3.29 -31.59
C SER A 218 21.11 -2.08 -31.12
N LYS A 219 21.29 -1.71 -29.84
CA LYS A 219 20.55 -0.62 -29.19
C LYS A 219 21.15 0.75 -29.49
N THR A 220 21.41 1.07 -30.76
CA THR A 220 21.89 2.40 -31.18
C THR A 220 20.75 3.42 -31.08
N GLY A 221 21.07 4.71 -31.01
CA GLY A 221 20.02 5.75 -30.94
C GLY A 221 19.12 5.78 -32.18
N GLU A 222 19.68 5.54 -33.36
CA GLU A 222 18.89 5.43 -34.60
C GLU A 222 17.91 4.25 -34.56
N ASN A 223 18.37 3.06 -34.13
CA ASN A 223 17.49 1.89 -34.01
C ASN A 223 16.42 2.10 -32.95
N THR A 224 16.77 2.81 -31.88
CA THR A 224 15.85 3.17 -30.80
C THR A 224 14.73 4.07 -31.33
N ARG A 225 15.09 5.12 -32.07
CA ARG A 225 14.13 6.01 -32.75
C ARG A 225 13.23 5.24 -33.72
N LYS A 226 13.82 4.37 -34.57
CA LYS A 226 13.09 3.51 -35.52
C LYS A 226 12.12 2.53 -34.85
N LYS A 227 12.25 2.23 -33.55
CA LYS A 227 11.25 1.44 -32.80
C LYS A 227 10.14 2.29 -32.20
N PHE A 228 10.48 3.44 -31.61
CA PHE A 228 9.51 4.26 -30.90
C PHE A 228 8.59 5.04 -31.82
N PHE A 229 9.13 5.59 -32.91
CA PHE A 229 8.36 6.49 -33.77
C PHE A 229 7.22 5.73 -34.49
N PRO A 230 7.47 4.57 -35.13
CA PRO A 230 6.38 3.78 -35.69
C PRO A 230 5.39 3.25 -34.65
N LEU A 231 5.83 3.05 -33.40
CA LEU A 231 4.92 2.69 -32.32
C LEU A 231 3.93 3.82 -32.05
N LEU A 232 4.39 5.05 -31.90
CA LEU A 232 3.50 6.21 -31.72
C LEU A 232 2.59 6.41 -32.93
N SER A 233 3.14 6.29 -34.15
CA SER A 233 2.35 6.36 -35.38
C SER A 233 1.29 5.27 -35.46
N SER A 234 1.51 4.08 -34.89
CA SER A 234 0.48 3.02 -34.83
C SER A 234 -0.71 3.36 -33.91
N TYR A 235 -0.56 4.39 -33.07
CA TYR A 235 -1.63 4.99 -32.28
C TYR A 235 -2.11 6.34 -32.86
N ASP A 236 -1.74 6.65 -34.10
CA ASP A 236 -2.03 7.92 -34.79
C ASP A 236 -1.49 9.15 -34.05
N ILE A 237 -0.38 8.98 -33.33
CA ILE A 237 0.35 10.07 -32.67
C ILE A 237 1.53 10.45 -33.55
N ASP A 238 1.61 11.73 -33.95
CA ASP A 238 2.81 12.28 -34.56
C ASP A 238 3.91 12.37 -33.48
N PRO A 239 5.02 11.63 -33.62
CA PRO A 239 6.10 11.67 -32.64
C PRO A 239 6.73 13.07 -32.50
N ASN A 240 6.65 13.92 -33.53
CA ASN A 240 7.22 15.27 -33.47
C ASN A 240 6.18 16.32 -33.02
N HIS A 241 4.99 15.88 -32.56
CA HIS A 241 3.96 16.80 -32.11
C HIS A 241 4.46 17.59 -30.89
N PHE A 242 4.31 18.91 -30.90
CA PHE A 242 4.90 19.82 -29.88
C PHE A 242 4.40 19.59 -28.43
N HIS A 243 3.28 18.88 -28.25
CA HIS A 243 2.78 18.45 -26.93
C HIS A 243 3.32 17.08 -26.46
N VAL A 244 4.09 16.37 -27.27
CA VAL A 244 4.72 15.10 -26.89
C VAL A 244 6.04 15.42 -26.19
N VAL A 245 6.13 15.04 -24.92
CA VAL A 245 7.36 15.13 -24.12
C VAL A 245 7.87 13.73 -23.85
N TYR A 246 9.12 13.47 -24.25
CA TYR A 246 9.77 12.19 -23.99
C TYR A 246 10.44 12.22 -22.62
N ILE A 247 10.33 11.13 -21.87
CA ILE A 247 11.06 10.92 -20.61
C ILE A 247 11.87 9.64 -20.74
N SER A 248 13.19 9.72 -20.59
CA SER A 248 14.07 8.52 -20.64
C SER A 248 15.17 8.56 -19.61
N ASP A 249 15.84 7.43 -19.42
CA ASP A 249 17.11 7.38 -18.71
C ASP A 249 18.24 8.19 -19.39
N ASN A 250 19.40 8.24 -18.73
CA ASN A 250 20.62 8.90 -19.20
C ASN A 250 21.44 8.02 -20.18
N GLY A 251 20.86 6.94 -20.72
CA GLY A 251 21.54 6.08 -21.68
C GLY A 251 21.91 6.87 -22.94
N SER A 252 23.19 6.90 -23.29
CA SER A 252 23.72 7.71 -24.41
C SER A 252 22.97 7.47 -25.72
N ASN A 253 22.61 6.22 -26.02
CA ASN A 253 21.84 5.88 -27.21
C ASN A 253 20.39 6.38 -27.15
N LEU A 254 19.73 6.36 -25.99
CA LEU A 254 18.38 6.90 -25.84
C LEU A 254 18.37 8.41 -26.00
N VAL A 255 19.30 9.09 -25.33
CA VAL A 255 19.49 10.55 -25.44
C VAL A 255 19.79 10.95 -26.89
N TYR A 256 20.70 10.24 -27.56
CA TYR A 256 21.03 10.49 -28.97
C TYR A 256 19.85 10.21 -29.90
N GLY A 257 19.09 9.13 -29.66
CA GLY A 257 17.92 8.79 -30.49
C GLY A 257 16.78 9.81 -30.41
N LEU A 258 16.69 10.53 -29.29
CA LEU A 258 15.69 11.57 -29.02
C LEU A 258 16.24 13.00 -29.24
N GLN A 259 17.43 13.12 -29.84
CA GLN A 259 18.00 14.43 -30.14
C GLN A 259 17.09 15.21 -31.10
N GLY A 260 16.81 16.47 -30.73
CA GLY A 260 15.88 17.35 -31.46
C GLY A 260 14.44 17.32 -30.94
N GLU A 261 14.08 16.36 -30.10
CA GLU A 261 12.75 16.27 -29.50
C GLU A 261 12.67 16.95 -28.13
N LEU A 262 11.46 17.28 -27.68
CA LEU A 262 11.24 17.76 -26.32
C LEU A 262 11.42 16.60 -25.33
N HIS A 263 12.53 16.62 -24.60
CA HIS A 263 13.01 15.47 -23.82
C HIS A 263 13.43 15.86 -22.40
N LEU A 264 12.99 15.08 -21.43
CA LEU A 264 13.35 15.16 -20.02
C LEU A 264 14.09 13.89 -19.59
N ARG A 265 15.03 14.06 -18.65
CA ARG A 265 15.74 12.95 -18.03
C ARG A 265 14.92 12.38 -16.88
N TYR A 266 14.94 11.07 -16.75
CA TYR A 266 14.27 10.36 -15.68
C TYR A 266 14.95 10.65 -14.33
N ILE A 267 14.23 11.35 -13.45
CA ILE A 267 14.79 11.91 -12.23
C ILE A 267 15.29 10.84 -11.26
N CYS A 268 14.55 9.74 -11.08
CA CYS A 268 14.94 8.70 -10.13
C CYS A 268 16.25 8.00 -10.53
N LEU A 269 16.53 7.88 -11.84
CA LEU A 269 17.84 7.40 -12.25
C LEU A 269 18.95 8.43 -11.93
N CYS A 270 18.67 9.72 -12.14
CA CYS A 270 19.64 10.76 -11.78
C CYS A 270 19.97 10.75 -10.28
N LEU A 271 18.95 10.54 -9.43
CA LEU A 271 19.15 10.34 -7.99
C LEU A 271 20.00 9.11 -7.69
N ASN A 272 19.71 7.97 -8.33
CA ASN A 272 20.48 6.74 -8.14
C ASN A 272 21.95 6.92 -8.58
N LEU A 273 22.20 7.57 -9.71
CA LEU A 273 23.56 7.85 -10.19
C LEU A 273 24.33 8.76 -9.22
N ALA A 274 23.67 9.77 -8.66
CA ALA A 274 24.28 10.65 -7.67
C ALA A 274 24.67 9.88 -6.39
N LEU A 275 23.79 9.00 -5.91
CA LEU A 275 24.07 8.14 -4.77
C LEU A 275 25.19 7.13 -5.05
N HIS A 276 25.19 6.50 -6.22
CA HIS A 276 26.24 5.56 -6.63
C HIS A 276 27.62 6.22 -6.62
N ASN A 277 27.73 7.44 -7.14
CA ASN A 277 28.99 8.17 -7.11
C ASN A 277 29.49 8.41 -5.68
N GLY A 278 28.59 8.71 -4.74
CA GLY A 278 28.96 8.79 -3.33
C GLY A 278 29.44 7.45 -2.79
N VAL A 279 28.75 6.35 -3.12
CA VAL A 279 29.12 4.99 -2.65
C VAL A 279 30.48 4.57 -3.19
N ASP A 280 30.80 4.90 -4.44
CA ASP A 280 32.08 4.57 -5.06
C ASP A 280 33.27 5.25 -4.37
N MET A 281 33.03 6.33 -3.61
CA MET A 281 34.05 7.00 -2.80
C MET A 281 34.20 6.41 -1.39
N CYS A 282 33.31 5.50 -0.98
CA CYS A 282 33.38 4.88 0.33
C CYS A 282 34.44 3.76 0.37
N PRO A 283 35.16 3.59 1.49
CA PRO A 283 36.03 2.44 1.69
C PRO A 283 35.23 1.14 1.80
N ASN A 284 35.89 0.01 1.54
CA ASN A 284 35.28 -1.33 1.64
C ASN A 284 34.83 -1.70 3.07
N GLU A 285 35.49 -1.12 4.08
CA GLU A 285 35.17 -1.34 5.49
C GLU A 285 34.62 -0.06 6.10
N ILE A 286 33.39 -0.12 6.62
CA ILE A 286 32.68 1.03 7.19
C ILE A 286 32.17 0.64 8.58
N ASP A 287 32.45 1.48 9.58
CA ASP A 287 31.93 1.30 10.93
C ASP A 287 30.39 1.36 10.95
N ARG A 288 29.77 0.48 11.74
CA ARG A 288 28.32 0.39 11.91
C ARG A 288 27.66 1.73 12.26
N LYS A 289 28.29 2.57 13.09
CA LYS A 289 27.78 3.90 13.45
C LYS A 289 27.70 4.82 12.24
N VAL A 290 28.67 4.72 11.33
CA VAL A 290 28.67 5.49 10.09
C VAL A 290 27.59 4.96 9.14
N VAL A 291 27.39 3.63 9.06
CA VAL A 291 26.29 3.02 8.30
C VAL A 291 24.92 3.50 8.77
N VAL A 292 24.69 3.62 10.09
CA VAL A 292 23.44 4.18 10.63
C VAL A 292 23.21 5.61 10.15
N SER A 293 24.27 6.40 10.08
CA SER A 293 24.21 7.79 9.59
C SER A 293 23.89 7.84 8.10
N PHE A 294 24.46 6.93 7.29
CA PHE A 294 24.10 6.75 5.89
C PHE A 294 22.63 6.38 5.70
N VAL A 295 22.12 5.39 6.44
CA VAL A 295 20.71 4.98 6.33
C VAL A 295 19.76 6.14 6.63
N LYS A 296 20.08 6.94 7.66
CA LYS A 296 19.29 8.14 7.99
C LYS A 296 19.29 9.13 6.82
N PHE A 297 20.45 9.42 6.23
CA PHE A 297 20.57 10.30 5.07
C PHE A 297 19.79 9.76 3.84
N LEU A 298 20.02 8.49 3.49
CA LEU A 298 19.42 7.82 2.33
C LEU A 298 17.89 7.68 2.44
N SER A 299 17.33 7.68 3.66
CA SER A 299 15.88 7.65 3.86
C SER A 299 15.16 8.80 3.15
N LEU A 300 15.79 9.97 3.07
CA LEU A 300 15.23 11.12 2.36
C LEU A 300 15.16 10.89 0.85
N PHE A 301 16.22 10.30 0.28
CA PHE A 301 16.27 9.93 -1.15
C PHE A 301 15.26 8.84 -1.48
N LYS A 302 15.04 7.89 -0.57
CA LYS A 302 14.00 6.87 -0.71
C LYS A 302 12.62 7.51 -0.84
N VAL A 303 12.25 8.41 0.09
CA VAL A 303 10.95 9.10 0.05
C VAL A 303 10.81 9.95 -1.21
N ALA A 304 11.87 10.66 -1.61
CA ALA A 304 11.86 11.43 -2.84
C ALA A 304 11.63 10.54 -4.07
N SER A 305 12.34 9.40 -4.17
CA SER A 305 12.20 8.44 -5.27
C SER A 305 10.79 7.84 -5.32
N GLU A 306 10.22 7.44 -4.18
CA GLU A 306 8.85 6.91 -4.10
C GLU A 306 7.80 7.94 -4.56
N GLN A 307 7.95 9.20 -4.18
CA GLN A 307 7.02 10.26 -4.60
C GLN A 307 7.20 10.66 -6.06
N LEU A 308 8.44 10.74 -6.56
CA LEU A 308 8.73 11.15 -7.92
C LEU A 308 8.42 10.05 -8.95
N SER A 309 8.44 8.78 -8.52
CA SER A 309 8.06 7.63 -9.37
C SER A 309 6.59 7.21 -9.22
N ALA A 310 5.78 7.95 -8.46
CA ALA A 310 4.36 7.68 -8.33
C ALA A 310 3.66 7.77 -9.69
N ASP A 311 2.84 6.78 -9.99
CA ASP A 311 2.19 6.57 -11.28
C ASP A 311 0.71 7.01 -11.29
N THR A 312 0.16 7.34 -10.12
CA THR A 312 -1.25 7.73 -9.94
C THR A 312 -1.43 9.20 -9.57
N THR A 313 -0.34 9.94 -9.35
CA THR A 313 -0.35 11.36 -8.99
C THR A 313 0.58 12.16 -9.90
N LEU A 314 0.32 13.46 -10.05
CA LEU A 314 1.26 14.34 -10.75
C LEU A 314 2.57 14.41 -9.97
N THR A 315 3.71 14.24 -10.63
CA THR A 315 5.03 14.21 -9.96
C THR A 315 5.99 15.28 -10.45
N LEU A 316 5.80 15.82 -11.66
CA LEU A 316 6.74 16.77 -12.26
C LEU A 316 6.95 18.03 -11.39
N HIS A 317 5.86 18.59 -10.86
CA HIS A 317 5.90 19.75 -9.95
C HIS A 317 6.64 19.49 -8.63
N LEU A 318 6.91 18.22 -8.28
CA LEU A 318 7.66 17.85 -7.09
C LEU A 318 9.17 17.81 -7.35
N VAL A 319 9.63 17.85 -8.61
CA VAL A 319 11.05 17.75 -8.94
C VAL A 319 11.84 18.90 -8.33
N VAL A 320 11.40 20.16 -8.52
CA VAL A 320 12.11 21.34 -7.99
C VAL A 320 12.13 21.38 -6.45
N PRO A 321 10.99 21.16 -5.74
CA PRO A 321 10.99 21.05 -4.29
C PRO A 321 11.91 19.95 -3.76
N TRP A 322 11.87 18.75 -4.38
CA TRP A 322 12.72 17.65 -3.96
C TRP A 322 14.20 17.91 -4.25
N PHE A 323 14.54 18.47 -5.41
CA PHE A 323 15.90 18.84 -5.73
C PHE A 323 16.47 19.80 -4.68
N THR A 324 15.75 20.87 -4.37
CA THR A 324 16.14 21.87 -3.36
C THR A 324 16.32 21.22 -1.98
N LYS A 325 15.37 20.38 -1.57
CA LYS A 325 15.41 19.69 -0.28
C LYS A 325 16.56 18.68 -0.16
N LEU A 326 16.83 17.93 -1.22
CA LEU A 326 17.93 16.98 -1.27
C LEU A 326 19.28 17.69 -1.25
N LYS A 327 19.42 18.80 -1.99
CA LYS A 327 20.62 19.66 -1.96
C LYS A 327 20.88 20.21 -0.56
N ALA A 328 19.88 20.78 0.09
CA ALA A 328 20.00 21.25 1.47
C ALA A 328 20.41 20.11 2.44
N SER A 329 19.91 18.89 2.23
CA SER A 329 20.29 17.74 3.07
C SER A 329 21.76 17.30 2.90
N CYS A 330 22.39 17.67 1.79
CA CYS A 330 23.81 17.42 1.53
C CYS A 330 24.73 18.45 2.21
N GLU A 331 24.21 19.51 2.82
CA GLU A 331 25.02 20.43 3.61
C GLU A 331 25.60 19.68 4.83
N PRO A 332 26.91 19.79 5.08
CA PRO A 332 27.55 19.13 6.21
C PRO A 332 27.15 19.79 7.52
N THR A 333 27.00 18.99 8.57
CA THR A 333 26.82 19.49 9.95
C THR A 333 28.00 19.11 10.81
N ASP A 334 28.32 19.91 11.84
CA ASP A 334 29.54 19.76 12.66
C ASP A 334 29.67 18.39 13.36
N ASP A 335 28.56 17.71 13.63
CA ASP A 335 28.52 16.41 14.32
C ASP A 335 28.59 15.19 13.39
N GLU A 336 28.81 15.37 12.08
CA GLU A 336 28.78 14.27 11.11
C GLU A 336 30.13 13.56 10.94
N PRO A 337 30.12 12.23 10.74
CA PRO A 337 31.34 11.52 10.36
C PRO A 337 31.93 12.07 9.07
N ILE A 338 33.26 12.23 9.02
CA ILE A 338 34.01 12.74 7.85
C ILE A 338 33.61 12.01 6.56
N LEU A 339 33.42 10.69 6.64
CA LEU A 339 33.03 9.88 5.48
C LEU A 339 31.63 10.25 4.95
N LEU A 340 30.69 10.58 5.83
CA LEU A 340 29.35 11.04 5.41
C LEU A 340 29.42 12.43 4.77
N ILE A 341 30.27 13.32 5.27
CA ILE A 341 30.51 14.64 4.68
C ILE A 341 31.07 14.48 3.25
N GLN A 342 32.07 13.63 3.08
CA GLN A 342 32.65 13.35 1.76
C GLN A 342 31.61 12.77 0.79
N PHE A 343 30.81 11.81 1.24
CA PHE A 343 29.72 11.25 0.47
C PHE A 343 28.69 12.30 0.07
N LYS A 344 28.22 13.13 1.02
CA LYS A 344 27.26 14.20 0.75
C LYS A 344 27.78 15.20 -0.27
N ASN A 345 29.06 15.57 -0.21
CA ASN A 345 29.67 16.47 -1.17
C ASN A 345 29.69 15.87 -2.58
N ALA A 346 30.03 14.58 -2.71
CA ALA A 346 30.00 13.86 -3.98
C ALA A 346 28.58 13.78 -4.56
N VAL A 347 27.60 13.41 -3.73
CA VAL A 347 26.18 13.37 -4.10
C VAL A 347 25.70 14.77 -4.53
N SER A 348 25.99 15.82 -3.75
CA SER A 348 25.58 17.20 -4.06
C SER A 348 26.10 17.66 -5.42
N LYS A 349 27.37 17.38 -5.72
CA LYS A 349 27.98 17.69 -7.01
C LYS A 349 27.29 16.93 -8.16
N MET A 350 27.02 15.63 -7.97
CA MET A 350 26.33 14.84 -8.99
C MET A 350 24.87 15.25 -9.21
N LEU A 351 24.19 15.73 -8.17
CA LEU A 351 22.83 16.26 -8.34
C LEU A 351 22.84 17.45 -9.31
N ASP A 352 23.79 18.38 -9.21
CA ASP A 352 23.90 19.52 -10.14
C ASP A 352 24.26 19.06 -11.55
N GLU A 353 25.14 18.07 -11.69
CA GLU A 353 25.59 17.60 -13.01
C GLU A 353 24.55 16.75 -13.75
N LYS A 354 23.65 16.07 -13.03
CA LYS A 354 22.71 15.11 -13.63
C LYS A 354 21.28 15.63 -13.72
N ILE A 355 20.88 16.54 -12.85
CA ILE A 355 19.52 17.08 -12.82
C ILE A 355 19.50 18.43 -13.53
N TYR A 356 18.98 18.43 -14.75
CA TYR A 356 18.83 19.62 -15.57
C TYR A 356 17.41 20.15 -15.41
N LEU A 357 17.26 21.16 -14.56
CA LEU A 357 15.99 21.88 -14.44
C LEU A 357 15.80 22.75 -15.69
N THR A 358 14.61 22.66 -16.26
CA THR A 358 14.19 23.39 -17.46
C THR A 358 12.87 24.10 -17.17
N SER A 359 12.41 24.96 -18.07
CA SER A 359 11.10 25.63 -17.94
C SER A 359 9.90 24.67 -17.95
N LEU A 360 10.12 23.37 -18.18
CA LEU A 360 9.09 22.33 -18.09
C LEU A 360 8.86 21.84 -16.64
N HIS A 361 9.83 22.05 -15.76
CA HIS A 361 9.76 21.69 -14.33
C HIS A 361 9.17 22.85 -13.54
#